data_AF-A0A9N8JU41-F1
#
_entry.id   AF-A0A9N8JU41-F1
#
_cell.length_a   1.000
_cell.length_b   1.000
_cell.length_c   1.000
_cell.angle_alpha   90.00
_cell.angle_beta   90.00
_cell.angle_gamma   90.00
#
_symmetry.space_group_name_H-M   'P 1'
#
loop_
_entity.id
_entity.type
_entity.pdbx_description
1 polymer ?
#
loop_
_entity_poly.entity_id
_entity_poly.type
_entity_poly.pdbx_seq_one_letter_code
_entity_poly.pdbx_strand_id
1 'polypeptide(L)'
;MIPEEELLEKPIKLRNACIFYLGHIPTFMDIHLTRATHGKPTEPSSYPSIFERGIDPDVDDPEQCHAHSEIPDSWPPANEILDFQSKVRIRVKKLYASGQATKDRAVSRALWLSYEHEIMHLETLLYMLIQSEKTMAPPTTVMPDFQALALQARQGAVENQWFDIPAQEVEIGIEDPDDNSGPEHFFGWDNEKPKRTVQVPAFKAQGRPITNGEYAKYLEENRIDTLPASWQTLSRTNGEETTNGSSSAFLHGKAVRTVYGPIALKLALDWPVCASYDEIAGCARWMGGRIPTMEEARSIYRYVDEAKAKAHESLGANIPAVNASVQL
;
A
#
# COMPACT_ATOMS: atom_id res chain seq x y z
N MET A 1 9.08 4.87 -15.57
CA MET A 1 9.64 4.81 -14.20
C MET A 1 10.67 3.69 -14.09
N ILE A 2 10.38 2.48 -14.58
CA ILE A 2 11.37 1.40 -14.74
C ILE A 2 12.08 1.60 -16.10
N PRO A 3 13.42 1.75 -16.15
CA PRO A 3 14.19 1.70 -17.41
C PRO A 3 14.07 0.32 -18.08
N GLU A 4 14.22 0.23 -19.41
CA GLU A 4 14.09 -1.05 -20.13
C GLU A 4 15.15 -2.07 -19.68
N GLU A 5 16.36 -1.59 -19.41
CA GLU A 5 17.47 -2.38 -18.90
C GLU A 5 17.22 -2.96 -17.49
N GLU A 6 16.28 -2.39 -16.73
CA GLU A 6 15.93 -2.83 -15.37
C GLU A 6 14.75 -3.80 -15.34
N LEU A 7 14.17 -4.17 -16.49
CA LEU A 7 13.04 -5.08 -16.53
C LEU A 7 13.38 -6.47 -15.95
N LEU A 8 14.63 -6.90 -16.09
CA LEU A 8 15.09 -8.20 -15.58
C LEU A 8 15.63 -8.11 -14.14
N GLU A 9 15.72 -6.90 -13.58
CA GLU A 9 16.29 -6.68 -12.26
C GLU A 9 15.31 -7.03 -11.14
N LYS A 10 15.90 -7.36 -9.98
CA LYS A 10 15.18 -7.66 -8.73
C LYS A 10 15.54 -6.63 -7.66
N PRO A 11 14.96 -5.41 -7.67
CA PRO A 11 15.25 -4.36 -6.68
C PRO A 11 15.13 -4.81 -5.21
N ILE A 12 14.28 -5.81 -4.95
CA ILE A 12 14.15 -6.47 -3.66
C ILE A 12 14.42 -7.96 -3.87
N LYS A 13 15.39 -8.53 -3.17
CA LYS A 13 15.85 -9.92 -3.35
C LYS A 13 14.72 -10.95 -3.25
N LEU A 14 13.80 -10.74 -2.32
CA LEU A 14 12.62 -11.59 -2.04
C LEU A 14 11.43 -11.35 -2.99
N ARG A 15 11.61 -10.55 -4.04
CA ARG A 15 10.58 -10.28 -5.06
C ARG A 15 11.02 -10.80 -6.42
N ASN A 16 10.07 -11.07 -7.31
CA ASN A 16 10.37 -11.45 -8.69
C ASN A 16 10.92 -10.25 -9.49
N ALA A 17 11.51 -10.53 -10.65
CA ALA A 17 12.00 -9.49 -11.56
C ALA A 17 10.85 -8.58 -12.03
N CYS A 18 11.12 -7.32 -12.37
CA CYS A 18 10.08 -6.38 -12.80
C CYS A 18 9.22 -6.91 -13.97
N ILE A 19 9.84 -7.60 -14.95
CA ILE A 19 9.17 -8.20 -16.10
C ILE A 19 8.14 -9.27 -15.72
N PHE A 20 8.36 -9.96 -14.59
CA PHE A 20 7.43 -10.98 -14.09
C PHE A 20 6.04 -10.37 -13.89
N TYR A 21 5.95 -9.20 -13.27
CA TYR A 21 4.68 -8.57 -12.97
C TYR A 21 3.91 -8.11 -14.22
N LEU A 22 4.62 -7.82 -15.33
CA LEU A 22 3.98 -7.52 -16.61
C LEU A 22 3.17 -8.70 -17.16
N GLY A 23 3.64 -9.93 -16.95
CA GLY A 23 2.95 -11.15 -17.35
C GLY A 23 2.03 -11.71 -16.27
N HIS A 24 2.44 -11.68 -15.01
CA HIS A 24 1.69 -12.18 -13.86
C HIS A 24 0.29 -11.58 -13.75
N ILE A 25 0.18 -10.25 -13.81
CA ILE A 25 -1.09 -9.55 -13.65
C ILE A 25 -2.13 -10.00 -14.70
N PRO A 26 -1.86 -9.93 -16.03
CA PRO A 26 -2.83 -10.40 -17.02
C PRO A 26 -3.02 -11.93 -16.99
N THR A 27 -2.02 -12.72 -16.60
CA THR A 27 -2.16 -14.17 -16.48
C THR A 27 -3.10 -14.55 -15.35
N PHE A 28 -2.97 -13.93 -14.17
CA PHE A 28 -3.89 -14.11 -13.04
C PHE A 28 -5.35 -13.84 -13.48
N MET A 29 -5.57 -12.70 -14.15
CA MET A 29 -6.88 -12.36 -14.67
C MET A 29 -7.41 -13.39 -15.68
N ASP A 30 -6.58 -13.83 -16.62
CA ASP A 30 -7.00 -14.82 -17.63
C ASP A 30 -7.36 -16.17 -17.01
N ILE A 31 -6.63 -16.63 -15.99
CA ILE A 31 -6.92 -17.86 -15.24
C ILE A 31 -8.29 -17.75 -14.58
N HIS A 32 -8.55 -16.67 -13.84
CA HIS A 32 -9.80 -16.50 -13.11
C HIS A 32 -10.99 -16.28 -14.04
N LEU A 33 -10.82 -15.54 -15.15
CA LEU A 33 -11.86 -15.42 -16.18
C LEU A 33 -12.14 -16.76 -16.87
N THR A 34 -11.12 -17.58 -17.13
CA THR A 34 -11.29 -18.91 -17.73
C THR A 34 -12.09 -19.83 -16.82
N ARG A 35 -11.78 -19.84 -15.53
CA ARG A 35 -12.56 -20.58 -14.52
C ARG A 35 -14.00 -20.09 -14.47
N ALA A 36 -14.21 -18.77 -14.36
CA ALA A 36 -15.54 -18.19 -14.20
C ALA A 36 -16.44 -18.35 -15.44
N THR A 37 -15.88 -18.27 -16.66
CA THR A 37 -16.67 -18.43 -17.89
C THR A 37 -16.75 -19.87 -18.38
N HIS A 38 -16.12 -20.83 -17.68
CA HIS A 38 -15.85 -22.18 -18.19
C HIS A 38 -15.27 -22.17 -19.62
N GLY A 39 -14.39 -21.19 -19.87
CA GLY A 39 -13.90 -20.85 -21.20
C GLY A 39 -12.58 -21.55 -21.54
N LYS A 40 -11.91 -21.03 -22.57
CA LYS A 40 -10.52 -21.37 -22.88
C LYS A 40 -9.59 -20.23 -22.45
N PRO A 41 -8.34 -20.53 -22.05
CA PRO A 41 -7.31 -19.51 -21.82
C PRO A 41 -7.08 -18.63 -23.04
N THR A 42 -6.60 -17.42 -22.82
CA THR A 42 -6.08 -16.55 -23.87
C THR A 42 -4.71 -17.06 -24.31
N GLU A 43 -4.44 -17.09 -25.61
CA GLU A 43 -3.13 -17.52 -26.11
C GLU A 43 -2.04 -16.46 -25.86
N PRO A 44 -0.82 -16.87 -25.46
CA PRO A 44 -0.36 -18.27 -25.35
C PRO A 44 -0.79 -18.96 -24.05
N SER A 45 -1.40 -20.14 -24.17
CA SER A 45 -1.92 -20.89 -23.02
C SER A 45 -0.84 -21.45 -22.08
N SER A 46 0.44 -21.30 -22.42
CA SER A 46 1.58 -21.70 -21.58
C SER A 46 1.92 -20.68 -20.50
N TYR A 47 1.48 -19.42 -20.61
CA TYR A 47 1.87 -18.37 -19.66
C TYR A 47 1.56 -18.65 -18.17
N PRO A 48 0.47 -19.34 -17.79
CA PRO A 48 0.29 -19.79 -16.41
C PRO A 48 1.50 -20.54 -15.81
N SER A 49 2.20 -21.35 -16.61
CA SER A 49 3.32 -22.17 -16.11
C SER A 49 4.56 -21.37 -15.68
N ILE A 50 4.64 -20.09 -16.05
CA ILE A 50 5.77 -19.20 -15.71
C ILE A 50 5.32 -17.94 -14.96
N PHE A 51 4.05 -17.56 -15.09
CA PHE A 51 3.50 -16.33 -14.51
C PHE A 51 2.50 -16.56 -13.37
N GLU A 52 1.98 -17.76 -13.10
CA GLU A 52 1.09 -18.02 -11.94
C GLU A 52 1.85 -18.10 -10.59
N ARG A 53 3.18 -17.92 -10.61
CA ARG A 53 4.04 -18.04 -9.43
C ARG A 53 3.65 -17.05 -8.30
N GLY A 54 3.37 -17.57 -7.11
CA GLY A 54 3.26 -16.76 -5.89
C GLY A 54 4.63 -16.39 -5.28
N ILE A 55 4.63 -15.50 -4.29
CA ILE A 55 5.78 -15.35 -3.38
C ILE A 55 5.47 -16.15 -2.13
N ASP A 56 6.31 -17.14 -1.86
CA ASP A 56 6.24 -17.97 -0.65
C ASP A 56 7.35 -17.51 0.31
N PRO A 57 7.04 -17.15 1.57
CA PRO A 57 8.06 -16.76 2.54
C PRO A 57 9.07 -17.88 2.82
N ASP A 58 8.68 -19.14 2.59
CA ASP A 58 9.47 -20.33 2.87
C ASP A 58 10.21 -20.83 1.60
N VAL A 59 10.37 -20.00 0.55
CA VAL A 59 11.10 -20.38 -0.68
C VAL A 59 12.52 -20.91 -0.43
N ASP A 60 13.13 -20.52 0.69
CA ASP A 60 14.48 -20.95 1.09
C ASP A 60 14.48 -22.27 1.89
N ASP A 61 13.32 -22.77 2.32
CA ASP A 61 13.13 -24.07 2.97
C ASP A 61 12.27 -25.01 2.09
N PRO A 62 12.89 -25.87 1.27
CA PRO A 62 12.19 -26.79 0.38
C PRO A 62 11.25 -27.78 1.09
N GLU A 63 11.39 -27.99 2.40
CA GLU A 63 10.49 -28.86 3.18
C GLU A 63 9.15 -28.19 3.50
N GLN A 64 9.10 -26.85 3.46
CA GLN A 64 7.93 -26.03 3.77
C GLN A 64 7.37 -25.26 2.56
N CYS A 65 8.21 -25.06 1.54
CA CYS A 65 7.85 -24.37 0.29
C CYS A 65 6.76 -25.13 -0.48
N HIS A 66 5.67 -24.43 -0.81
CA HIS A 66 4.62 -24.98 -1.66
C HIS A 66 5.08 -25.18 -3.11
N ALA A 67 4.32 -25.94 -3.91
CA ALA A 67 4.63 -26.10 -5.32
C ALA A 67 4.40 -24.76 -6.05
N HIS A 68 5.40 -24.30 -6.80
CA HIS A 68 5.37 -23.03 -7.52
C HIS A 68 5.78 -23.22 -8.98
N SER A 69 5.18 -22.43 -9.88
CA SER A 69 5.61 -22.33 -11.29
C SER A 69 7.11 -22.05 -11.42
N GLU A 70 7.77 -22.67 -12.39
CA GLU A 70 9.21 -22.53 -12.60
C GLU A 70 9.60 -21.10 -12.99
N ILE A 71 10.79 -20.66 -12.58
CA ILE A 71 11.40 -19.45 -13.13
C ILE A 71 12.03 -19.86 -14.46
N PRO A 72 11.61 -19.30 -15.61
CA PRO A 72 12.15 -19.69 -16.89
C PRO A 72 13.61 -19.24 -17.03
N ASP A 73 14.40 -19.97 -17.83
CA ASP A 73 15.78 -19.60 -18.18
C ASP A 73 15.84 -18.21 -18.84
N SER A 74 14.80 -17.86 -19.59
CA SER A 74 14.61 -16.54 -20.18
C SER A 74 13.14 -16.12 -20.14
N TRP A 75 12.90 -14.86 -19.77
CA TRP A 75 11.56 -14.29 -19.81
C TRP A 75 11.13 -14.03 -21.27
N PRO A 76 9.83 -14.19 -21.60
CA PRO A 76 9.31 -13.78 -22.90
C PRO A 76 9.61 -12.29 -23.18
N PRO A 77 9.81 -11.90 -24.45
CA PRO A 77 9.99 -10.51 -24.82
C PRO A 77 8.85 -9.61 -24.31
N ALA A 78 9.18 -8.43 -23.79
CA ALA A 78 8.18 -7.52 -23.19
C ALA A 78 7.03 -7.18 -24.15
N ASN A 79 7.30 -7.03 -25.45
CA ASN A 79 6.28 -6.79 -26.47
C ASN A 79 5.30 -7.96 -26.63
N GLU A 80 5.74 -9.21 -26.47
CA GLU A 80 4.84 -10.38 -26.50
C GLU A 80 3.95 -10.45 -25.26
N ILE A 81 4.51 -10.13 -24.09
CA ILE A 81 3.76 -10.03 -22.84
C ILE A 81 2.69 -8.93 -22.93
N LEU A 82 3.03 -7.77 -23.51
CA LEU A 82 2.10 -6.66 -23.72
C LEU A 82 1.01 -6.98 -24.75
N ASP A 83 1.32 -7.78 -25.78
CA ASP A 83 0.32 -8.31 -26.72
C ASP A 83 -0.66 -9.25 -26.01
N PHE A 84 -0.16 -10.17 -25.17
CA PHE A 84 -1.01 -11.02 -24.33
C PHE A 84 -1.90 -10.20 -23.39
N GLN A 85 -1.34 -9.21 -22.68
CA GLN A 85 -2.11 -8.28 -21.84
C GLN A 85 -3.24 -7.59 -22.64
N SER A 86 -2.94 -7.18 -23.87
CA SER A 86 -3.92 -6.54 -24.77
C SER A 86 -5.05 -7.50 -25.17
N LYS A 87 -4.73 -8.77 -25.46
CA LYS A 87 -5.73 -9.82 -25.75
C LYS A 87 -6.64 -10.10 -24.55
N VAL A 88 -6.08 -10.19 -23.34
CA VAL A 88 -6.86 -10.34 -22.10
C VAL A 88 -7.79 -9.14 -21.89
N ARG A 89 -7.31 -7.91 -22.08
CA ARG A 89 -8.16 -6.70 -22.02
C ARG A 89 -9.28 -6.70 -23.07
N ILE A 90 -9.03 -7.18 -24.28
CA ILE A 90 -10.07 -7.35 -25.31
C ILE A 90 -11.13 -8.36 -24.84
N ARG A 91 -10.73 -9.47 -24.21
CA ARG A 91 -11.66 -10.45 -23.61
C ARG A 91 -12.53 -9.79 -22.53
N VAL A 92 -11.94 -9.02 -21.62
CA VAL A 92 -12.69 -8.25 -20.59
C VAL A 92 -13.71 -7.31 -21.24
N LYS A 93 -13.32 -6.53 -22.25
CA LYS A 93 -14.23 -5.64 -22.98
C LYS A 93 -15.41 -6.38 -23.59
N LYS A 94 -15.22 -7.60 -24.12
CA LYS A 94 -16.31 -8.44 -24.65
C LYS A 94 -17.26 -8.93 -23.55
N LEU A 95 -16.76 -9.25 -22.36
CA LEU A 95 -17.59 -9.63 -21.21
C LEU A 95 -18.50 -8.48 -20.75
N TYR A 96 -17.97 -7.24 -20.76
CA TYR A 96 -18.79 -6.05 -20.51
C TYR A 96 -19.81 -5.79 -21.63
N ALA A 97 -19.38 -5.84 -22.89
CA ALA A 97 -20.26 -5.58 -24.05
C ALA A 97 -21.41 -6.59 -24.16
N SER A 98 -21.19 -7.84 -23.77
CA SER A 98 -22.23 -8.89 -23.75
C SER A 98 -23.14 -8.82 -22.50
N GLY A 99 -22.78 -8.02 -21.49
CA GLY A 99 -23.48 -7.93 -20.22
C GLY A 99 -23.18 -9.08 -19.24
N GLN A 100 -22.28 -10.01 -19.57
CA GLN A 100 -21.90 -11.10 -18.65
C GLN A 100 -21.20 -10.58 -17.40
N ALA A 101 -20.38 -9.53 -17.53
CA ALA A 101 -19.68 -8.91 -16.40
C ALA A 101 -20.61 -8.43 -15.27
N THR A 102 -21.88 -8.16 -15.58
CA THR A 102 -22.88 -7.70 -14.60
C THR A 102 -23.93 -8.76 -14.28
N LYS A 103 -24.31 -9.60 -15.26
CA LYS A 103 -25.37 -10.62 -15.09
C LYS A 103 -24.87 -11.93 -14.49
N ASP A 104 -23.61 -12.27 -14.71
CA ASP A 104 -23.01 -13.48 -14.19
C ASP A 104 -22.13 -13.13 -12.98
N ARG A 105 -22.54 -13.59 -11.80
CA ARG A 105 -21.86 -13.28 -10.54
C ARG A 105 -20.47 -13.89 -10.47
N ALA A 106 -20.24 -15.07 -11.03
CA ALA A 106 -18.91 -15.69 -11.03
C ALA A 106 -17.95 -14.86 -11.88
N VAL A 107 -18.41 -14.40 -13.05
CA VAL A 107 -17.63 -13.50 -13.91
C VAL A 107 -17.38 -12.15 -13.24
N SER A 108 -18.40 -11.56 -12.62
CA SER A 108 -18.29 -10.29 -11.89
C SER A 108 -17.25 -10.37 -10.77
N ARG A 109 -17.28 -11.44 -9.96
CA ARG A 109 -16.29 -11.66 -8.89
C ARG A 109 -14.89 -11.90 -9.44
N ALA A 110 -14.75 -12.67 -10.51
CA ALA A 110 -13.43 -12.87 -11.14
C ALA A 110 -12.83 -11.54 -11.63
N LEU A 111 -13.65 -10.64 -12.16
CA LEU A 111 -13.22 -9.30 -12.56
C LEU A 111 -12.77 -8.45 -11.35
N TRP A 112 -13.56 -8.43 -10.27
CA TRP A 112 -13.20 -7.69 -9.05
C TRP A 112 -11.95 -8.24 -8.36
N LEU A 113 -11.85 -9.57 -8.23
CA LEU A 113 -10.66 -10.25 -7.72
C LEU A 113 -9.41 -9.86 -8.53
N SER A 114 -9.53 -9.85 -9.86
CA SER A 114 -8.43 -9.48 -10.74
C SER A 114 -8.06 -7.99 -10.67
N TYR A 115 -9.06 -7.13 -10.44
CA TYR A 115 -8.85 -5.68 -10.30
C TYR A 115 -8.13 -5.33 -9.00
N GLU A 116 -8.59 -5.86 -7.86
CA GLU A 116 -7.93 -5.70 -6.56
C GLU A 116 -6.50 -6.28 -6.60
N HIS A 117 -6.32 -7.45 -7.22
CA HIS A 117 -5.01 -8.06 -7.43
C HIS A 117 -4.07 -7.18 -8.27
N GLU A 118 -4.56 -6.57 -9.35
CA GLU A 118 -3.76 -5.62 -10.15
C GLU A 118 -3.33 -4.42 -9.30
N ILE A 119 -4.21 -3.87 -8.45
CA ILE A 119 -3.89 -2.77 -7.53
C ILE A 119 -2.80 -3.17 -6.52
N MET A 120 -2.90 -4.35 -5.91
CA MET A 120 -1.87 -4.88 -4.99
C MET A 120 -0.50 -5.00 -5.68
N HIS A 121 -0.48 -5.36 -6.96
CA HIS A 121 0.75 -5.41 -7.73
C HIS A 121 1.27 -4.04 -8.16
N LEU A 122 0.40 -3.04 -8.36
CA LEU A 122 0.84 -1.65 -8.54
C LEU A 122 1.57 -1.14 -7.29
N GLU A 123 1.04 -1.42 -6.09
CA GLU A 123 1.73 -1.13 -4.84
C GLU A 123 3.06 -1.88 -4.75
N THR A 124 3.07 -3.16 -5.15
CA THR A 124 4.30 -3.97 -5.20
C THR A 124 5.39 -3.36 -6.08
N LEU A 125 5.03 -2.94 -7.28
CA LEU A 125 5.95 -2.28 -8.18
C LEU A 125 6.43 -0.94 -7.61
N LEU A 126 5.55 -0.18 -6.93
CA LEU A 126 5.94 1.10 -6.32
C LEU A 126 6.98 0.93 -5.21
N TYR A 127 6.80 -0.01 -4.27
CA TYR A 127 7.81 -0.20 -3.24
C TYR A 127 9.10 -0.82 -3.80
N MET A 128 9.03 -1.65 -4.85
CA MET A 128 10.22 -2.15 -5.55
C MET A 128 10.98 -1.00 -6.23
N LEU A 129 10.28 -0.08 -6.87
CA LEU A 129 10.86 1.11 -7.49
C LEU A 129 11.57 1.99 -6.46
N ILE A 130 10.97 2.24 -5.30
CA ILE A 130 11.59 3.04 -4.25
C ILE A 130 12.92 2.43 -3.77
N GLN A 131 13.08 1.09 -3.87
CA GLN A 131 14.31 0.39 -3.51
C GLN A 131 15.36 0.35 -4.63
N SER A 132 14.98 0.53 -5.89
CA SER A 132 15.94 0.56 -7.02
C SER A 132 16.70 1.88 -7.08
N GLU A 133 18.01 1.80 -7.32
CA GLU A 133 18.88 2.97 -7.54
C GLU A 133 18.67 3.61 -8.92
N LYS A 134 18.02 2.90 -9.86
CA LYS A 134 17.81 3.35 -11.25
C LYS A 134 16.39 3.81 -11.53
N THR A 135 15.55 3.93 -10.50
CA THR A 135 14.19 4.43 -10.63
C THR A 135 14.17 5.83 -11.22
N MET A 136 13.45 5.98 -12.33
CA MET A 136 13.17 7.27 -12.92
C MET A 136 11.94 7.88 -12.27
N ALA A 137 11.99 9.20 -12.05
CA ALA A 137 10.84 9.98 -11.61
C ALA A 137 9.62 9.76 -12.53
N PRO A 138 8.38 9.88 -12.01
CA PRO A 138 7.19 9.74 -12.83
C PRO A 138 7.22 10.74 -14.00
N PRO A 139 7.14 10.26 -15.27
CA PRO A 139 7.51 11.06 -16.46
C PRO A 139 6.59 12.24 -16.74
N THR A 140 5.37 12.23 -16.19
CA THR A 140 4.33 13.23 -16.40
C THR A 140 4.04 14.06 -15.16
N THR A 141 4.97 14.10 -14.20
CA THR A 141 4.82 14.87 -12.96
C THR A 141 5.89 15.94 -12.83
N VAL A 142 5.52 17.06 -12.18
CA VAL A 142 6.48 18.09 -11.79
C VAL A 142 7.20 17.63 -10.52
N MET A 143 8.52 17.84 -10.44
CA MET A 143 9.27 17.58 -9.22
C MET A 143 8.75 18.47 -8.09
N PRO A 144 8.32 17.90 -6.95
CA PRO A 144 7.87 18.69 -5.81
C PRO A 144 8.99 19.58 -5.27
N ASP A 145 8.65 20.80 -4.85
CA ASP A 145 9.55 21.62 -4.05
C ASP A 145 9.57 21.09 -2.60
N PHE A 146 10.43 20.11 -2.35
CA PHE A 146 10.55 19.46 -1.05
C PHE A 146 10.99 20.43 0.06
N GLN A 147 11.68 21.53 -0.27
CA GLN A 147 12.07 22.52 0.71
C GLN A 147 10.87 23.37 1.13
N ALA A 148 10.06 23.82 0.17
CA ALA A 148 8.82 24.54 0.47
C ALA A 148 7.83 23.64 1.23
N LEU A 149 7.69 22.38 0.83
CA LEU A 149 6.84 21.40 1.53
C LEU A 149 7.29 21.17 2.98
N ALA A 150 8.60 21.02 3.22
CA ALA A 150 9.15 20.88 4.56
C ALA A 150 8.91 22.14 5.42
N LEU A 151 9.06 23.33 4.84
CA LEU A 151 8.79 24.59 5.53
C LEU A 151 7.31 24.71 5.91
N GLN A 152 6.42 24.41 4.97
CA GLN A 152 4.97 24.42 5.20
C GLN A 152 4.57 23.41 6.29
N ALA A 153 5.11 22.18 6.24
CA ALA A 153 4.85 21.16 7.25
C ALA A 153 5.27 21.63 8.65
N ARG A 154 6.47 22.23 8.77
CA ARG A 154 6.97 22.76 10.04
C ARG A 154 6.12 23.93 10.57
N GLN A 155 5.61 24.79 9.70
CA GLN A 155 4.72 25.90 10.08
C GLN A 155 3.35 25.41 10.57
N GLY A 156 2.85 24.32 9.98
CA GLY A 156 1.57 23.70 10.35
C GLY A 156 1.67 22.61 11.42
N ALA A 157 2.86 22.37 11.99
CA ALA A 157 3.08 21.30 12.94
C ALA A 157 2.28 21.52 14.23
N VAL A 158 1.56 20.49 14.65
CA VAL A 158 0.80 20.45 15.92
C VAL A 158 1.30 19.30 16.79
N GLU A 159 1.10 19.42 18.10
CA GLU A 159 1.43 18.36 19.04
C GLU A 159 0.64 17.09 18.71
N ASN A 160 1.31 15.93 18.76
CA ASN A 160 0.64 14.64 18.57
C ASN A 160 -0.05 14.21 19.88
N GLN A 161 -1.30 14.65 20.02
CA GLN A 161 -2.11 14.43 21.21
C GLN A 161 -2.54 12.96 21.36
N TRP A 162 -2.73 12.56 22.60
CA TRP A 162 -3.37 11.30 22.97
C TRP A 162 -4.89 11.52 23.07
N PHE A 163 -5.65 10.69 22.35
CA PHE A 163 -7.10 10.68 22.38
C PHE A 163 -7.58 9.46 23.16
N ASP A 164 -8.54 9.67 24.07
CA ASP A 164 -9.25 8.59 24.74
C ASP A 164 -10.24 7.94 23.77
N ILE A 165 -10.01 6.67 23.46
CA ILE A 165 -10.91 5.83 22.66
C ILE A 165 -11.76 5.02 23.65
N PRO A 166 -13.09 5.25 23.72
CA PRO A 166 -13.93 4.56 24.67
C PRO A 166 -14.03 3.06 24.33
N ALA A 167 -14.28 2.26 25.37
CA ALA A 167 -14.63 0.86 25.19
C ALA A 167 -15.87 0.77 24.31
N GLN A 168 -15.82 -0.10 23.30
CA GLN A 168 -16.91 -0.21 22.33
C GLN A 168 -16.94 -1.59 21.69
N GLU A 169 -18.14 -1.97 21.28
CA GLU A 169 -18.34 -3.10 20.41
C GLU A 169 -17.98 -2.71 18.98
N VAL A 170 -17.25 -3.55 18.26
CA VAL A 170 -16.81 -3.28 16.88
C VAL A 170 -17.17 -4.44 15.99
N GLU A 171 -17.70 -4.11 14.81
CA GLU A 171 -17.99 -5.06 13.74
C GLU A 171 -16.81 -5.15 12.77
N ILE A 172 -16.39 -6.38 12.48
CA ILE A 172 -15.25 -6.71 11.62
C ILE A 172 -15.71 -7.71 10.57
N GLY A 173 -15.31 -7.49 9.31
CA GLY A 173 -15.58 -8.38 8.20
C GLY A 173 -16.95 -8.19 7.55
N ILE A 174 -17.22 -8.98 6.50
CA ILE A 174 -18.42 -8.90 5.66
C ILE A 174 -19.13 -10.24 5.53
N GLU A 175 -20.43 -10.20 5.22
CA GLU A 175 -21.25 -11.39 4.96
C GLU A 175 -21.28 -11.70 3.46
N ASP A 176 -20.38 -12.58 3.02
CA ASP A 176 -20.20 -12.93 1.60
C ASP A 176 -19.80 -14.40 1.42
N PRO A 177 -20.75 -15.34 1.43
CA PRO A 177 -20.42 -16.75 1.23
C PRO A 177 -19.77 -16.99 -0.14
N ASP A 178 -18.74 -17.84 -0.17
CA ASP A 178 -17.93 -18.10 -1.38
C ASP A 178 -18.65 -18.91 -2.46
N ASP A 179 -19.82 -19.48 -2.14
CA ASP A 179 -20.69 -20.21 -3.07
C ASP A 179 -21.53 -19.29 -3.98
N ASN A 180 -21.33 -17.97 -3.91
CA ASN A 180 -22.06 -16.94 -4.65
C ASN A 180 -23.54 -16.78 -4.27
N SER A 181 -24.00 -17.39 -3.17
CA SER A 181 -25.38 -17.29 -2.69
C SER A 181 -25.69 -16.01 -1.90
N GLY A 182 -24.67 -15.21 -1.56
CA GLY A 182 -24.76 -14.05 -0.68
C GLY A 182 -25.61 -12.89 -1.23
N PRO A 183 -25.80 -11.82 -0.44
CA PRO A 183 -26.45 -10.60 -0.95
C PRO A 183 -25.59 -9.89 -2.02
N GLU A 184 -26.17 -8.90 -2.70
CA GLU A 184 -25.39 -7.94 -3.51
C GLU A 184 -24.72 -6.92 -2.57
N HIS A 185 -23.40 -6.77 -2.68
CA HIS A 185 -22.57 -5.92 -1.82
C HIS A 185 -21.18 -5.74 -2.44
N PHE A 186 -20.29 -5.01 -1.75
CA PHE A 186 -18.91 -4.78 -2.22
C PHE A 186 -18.09 -6.08 -2.23
N PHE A 187 -17.12 -6.18 -3.13
CA PHE A 187 -16.16 -7.29 -3.11
C PHE A 187 -15.33 -7.24 -1.81
N GLY A 188 -15.03 -8.40 -1.25
CA GLY A 188 -14.03 -8.54 -0.20
C GLY A 188 -13.33 -9.90 -0.27
N TRP A 189 -12.11 -9.92 0.23
CA TRP A 189 -11.26 -11.10 0.22
C TRP A 189 -11.78 -12.16 1.20
N ASP A 190 -11.36 -13.40 1.01
CA ASP A 190 -11.73 -14.53 1.88
C ASP A 190 -11.39 -14.27 3.35
N ASN A 191 -10.23 -13.65 3.62
CA ASN A 191 -9.77 -13.27 4.96
C ASN A 191 -10.56 -12.11 5.61
N GLU A 192 -11.45 -11.44 4.87
CA GLU A 192 -12.36 -10.41 5.38
C GLU A 192 -13.71 -11.00 5.81
N LYS A 193 -13.83 -12.32 5.80
CA LYS A 193 -15.06 -13.06 6.06
C LYS A 193 -14.84 -14.13 7.15
N PRO A 194 -15.88 -14.53 7.88
CA PRO A 194 -17.20 -13.91 7.93
C PRO A 194 -17.19 -12.64 8.79
N LYS A 195 -18.30 -11.91 8.77
CA LYS A 195 -18.56 -10.84 9.71
C LYS A 195 -18.59 -11.38 11.15
N ARG A 196 -18.00 -10.62 12.07
CA ARG A 196 -17.97 -10.92 13.51
C ARG A 196 -17.98 -9.66 14.36
N THR A 197 -18.36 -9.83 15.61
CA THR A 197 -18.42 -8.76 16.60
C THR A 197 -17.38 -8.98 17.70
N VAL A 198 -16.70 -7.90 18.09
CA VAL A 198 -15.66 -7.94 19.13
C VAL A 198 -15.86 -6.81 20.13
N GLN A 199 -15.65 -7.08 21.41
CA GLN A 199 -15.60 -6.08 22.46
C GLN A 199 -14.17 -5.55 22.60
N VAL A 200 -13.97 -4.26 22.35
CA VAL A 200 -12.66 -3.60 22.47
C VAL A 200 -12.66 -2.74 23.74
N PRO A 201 -11.74 -2.97 24.70
CA PRO A 201 -11.62 -2.14 25.90
C PRO A 201 -11.26 -0.68 25.57
N ALA A 202 -11.42 0.22 26.54
CA ALA A 202 -10.98 1.60 26.38
C ALA A 202 -9.45 1.69 26.37
N PHE A 203 -8.90 2.58 25.55
CA PHE A 203 -7.46 2.82 25.43
C PHE A 203 -7.18 4.24 24.95
N LYS A 204 -5.91 4.59 24.82
CA LYS A 204 -5.47 5.86 24.23
C LYS A 204 -4.73 5.63 22.93
N ALA A 205 -4.97 6.48 21.94
CA ALA A 205 -4.27 6.46 20.66
C ALA A 205 -3.78 7.85 20.28
N GLN A 206 -2.66 7.92 19.58
CA GLN A 206 -2.15 9.16 19.02
C GLN A 206 -2.87 9.52 17.71
N GLY A 207 -3.02 10.82 17.43
CA GLY A 207 -3.76 11.33 16.28
C GLY A 207 -3.02 11.21 14.93
N ARG A 208 -1.72 10.89 14.94
CA ARG A 208 -0.94 10.63 13.72
C ARG A 208 0.09 9.51 13.92
N PRO A 209 0.58 8.90 12.83
CA PRO A 209 1.69 7.95 12.88
C PRO A 209 2.98 8.57 13.44
N ILE A 210 3.92 7.70 13.82
CA ILE A 210 5.30 8.07 14.17
C ILE A 210 5.96 8.70 12.95
N THR A 211 6.62 9.85 13.11
CA THR A 211 7.34 10.51 12.02
C THR A 211 8.79 10.06 11.88
N ASN A 212 9.40 10.38 10.74
CA ASN A 212 10.84 10.22 10.54
C ASN A 212 11.67 10.97 11.59
N GLY A 213 11.22 12.15 12.04
CA GLY A 213 11.90 12.93 13.08
C GLY A 213 11.84 12.26 14.46
N GLU A 214 10.70 11.71 14.83
CA GLU A 214 10.54 10.94 16.08
C GLU A 214 11.37 9.66 16.04
N TYR A 215 11.37 8.96 14.90
CA TYR A 215 12.18 7.76 14.71
C TYR A 215 13.69 8.07 14.70
N ALA A 216 14.12 9.17 14.09
CA ALA A 216 15.51 9.62 14.12
C ALA A 216 16.00 9.86 15.55
N LYS A 217 15.17 10.50 16.39
CA LYS A 217 15.46 10.71 17.81
C LYS A 217 15.59 9.40 18.57
N TYR A 218 14.68 8.45 18.31
CA TYR A 218 14.76 7.09 18.86
C TYR A 218 16.10 6.41 18.51
N LEU A 219 16.51 6.44 17.23
CA LEU A 219 17.78 5.85 16.80
C LEU A 219 18.99 6.54 17.46
N GLU A 220 19.00 7.88 17.50
CA GLU A 220 20.10 8.67 18.08
C GLU A 220 20.27 8.40 19.58
N GLU A 221 19.19 8.46 20.36
CA GLU A 221 19.26 8.29 21.82
C GLU A 221 19.59 6.84 22.23
N ASN A 222 19.16 5.86 21.44
CA ASN A 222 19.45 4.45 21.68
C ASN A 222 20.73 3.95 21.00
N ARG A 223 21.44 4.82 20.26
CA ARG A 223 22.68 4.50 19.52
C ARG A 223 22.50 3.32 18.55
N ILE A 224 21.40 3.34 17.81
CA ILE A 224 21.08 2.32 16.80
C ILE A 224 21.62 2.81 15.46
N ASP A 225 22.61 2.10 14.92
CA ASP A 225 23.27 2.46 13.66
C ASP A 225 22.54 1.94 12.42
N THR A 226 21.68 0.92 12.57
CA THR A 226 20.92 0.35 11.47
C THR A 226 19.79 1.30 11.04
N LEU A 227 19.79 1.67 9.77
CA LEU A 227 18.73 2.49 9.17
C LEU A 227 17.60 1.60 8.62
N PRO A 228 16.35 2.07 8.65
CA PRO A 228 15.24 1.35 8.04
C PRO A 228 15.43 1.29 6.53
N ALA A 229 14.87 0.27 5.88
CA ALA A 229 15.01 0.07 4.43
C ALA A 229 14.45 1.24 3.60
N SER A 230 13.56 2.05 4.16
CA SER A 230 13.05 3.26 3.51
C SER A 230 14.05 4.43 3.51
N TRP A 231 15.15 4.34 4.26
CA TRP A 231 16.20 5.34 4.32
C TRP A 231 17.47 4.83 3.63
N GLN A 232 18.40 5.75 3.38
CA GLN A 232 19.72 5.45 2.85
C GLN A 232 20.74 6.51 3.29
N THR A 233 22.01 6.12 3.23
CA THR A 233 23.12 7.05 3.40
C THR A 233 23.47 7.68 2.05
N LEU A 234 23.60 8.99 2.01
CA LEU A 234 24.13 9.72 0.86
C LEU A 234 25.65 9.65 0.88
N SER A 235 26.25 9.21 -0.23
CA SER A 235 27.70 9.36 -0.43
C SER A 235 28.09 10.82 -0.31
N ARG A 236 29.14 11.12 0.47
CA ARG A 236 29.64 12.48 0.66
C ARG A 236 29.99 13.10 -0.70
N THR A 237 29.16 14.01 -1.18
CA THR A 237 29.59 14.96 -2.21
C THR A 237 30.56 15.94 -1.55
N ASN A 238 31.73 16.13 -2.15
CA ASN A 238 32.71 17.10 -1.69
C ASN A 238 32.08 18.51 -1.75
N GLY A 239 31.59 19.04 -0.62
CA GLY A 239 31.23 20.46 -0.56
C GLY A 239 30.16 20.97 0.42
N GLU A 240 29.50 20.15 1.24
CA GLU A 240 28.45 20.69 2.14
C GLU A 240 28.83 20.79 3.63
N GLU A 241 28.49 21.96 4.18
CA GLU A 241 28.94 22.56 5.43
C GLU A 241 28.51 21.83 6.72
N THR A 242 29.44 21.81 7.68
CA THR A 242 29.22 21.43 9.07
C THR A 242 28.25 22.40 9.75
N THR A 243 27.03 21.95 10.05
CA THR A 243 26.10 22.68 10.93
C THR A 243 26.17 22.10 12.34
N ASN A 244 26.61 22.93 13.30
CA ASN A 244 26.75 22.56 14.70
C ASN A 244 25.40 22.49 15.41
N GLY A 245 25.04 21.30 15.88
CA GLY A 245 23.91 20.99 16.76
C GLY A 245 23.71 19.48 16.80
N SER A 246 23.55 18.87 17.98
CA SER A 246 23.55 17.41 18.16
C SER A 246 22.59 16.68 17.21
N SER A 247 21.35 17.18 17.09
CA SER A 247 20.36 16.61 16.17
C SER A 247 20.67 16.85 14.68
N SER A 248 21.45 17.88 14.34
CA SER A 248 21.90 18.12 12.95
C SER A 248 22.92 17.07 12.51
N ALA A 249 23.78 16.63 13.43
CA ALA A 249 24.82 15.65 13.13
C ALA A 249 24.25 14.27 12.79
N PHE A 250 23.24 13.79 13.54
CA PHE A 250 22.61 12.50 13.23
C PHE A 250 21.91 12.51 11.87
N LEU A 251 21.21 13.60 11.53
CA LEU A 251 20.47 13.70 10.26
C LEU A 251 21.37 13.86 9.03
N HIS A 252 22.62 14.30 9.22
CA HIS A 252 23.54 14.56 8.13
C HIS A 252 23.86 13.28 7.33
N GLY A 253 23.90 13.42 6.00
CA GLY A 253 24.19 12.32 5.09
C GLY A 253 23.12 11.23 5.05
N LYS A 254 21.92 11.45 5.60
CA LYS A 254 20.80 10.50 5.53
C LYS A 254 19.69 11.05 4.63
N ALA A 255 19.01 10.15 3.92
CA ALA A 255 17.90 10.48 3.03
C ALA A 255 16.80 9.43 3.10
N VAL A 256 15.56 9.85 2.83
CA VAL A 256 14.41 8.98 2.59
C VAL A 256 14.39 8.61 1.11
N ARG A 257 14.19 7.33 0.81
CA ARG A 257 13.98 6.84 -0.56
C ARG A 257 12.61 7.26 -1.05
N THR A 258 12.54 7.81 -2.26
CA THR A 258 11.27 8.18 -2.91
C THR A 258 11.32 7.86 -4.40
N VAL A 259 10.17 7.88 -5.05
CA VAL A 259 10.08 7.76 -6.52
C VAL A 259 10.70 8.96 -7.26
N TYR A 260 10.99 10.07 -6.57
CA TYR A 260 11.70 11.23 -7.11
C TYR A 260 13.21 11.18 -6.83
N GLY A 261 13.71 10.07 -6.30
CA GLY A 261 15.09 9.90 -5.83
C GLY A 261 15.24 10.15 -4.32
N PRO A 262 16.47 10.13 -3.81
CA PRO A 262 16.76 10.35 -2.39
C PRO A 262 16.39 11.78 -1.97
N ILE A 263 15.56 11.93 -0.94
CA ILE A 263 15.24 13.24 -0.32
C ILE A 263 15.94 13.34 1.03
N ALA A 264 16.75 14.38 1.23
CA ALA A 264 17.49 14.57 2.48
C ALA A 264 16.56 14.48 3.70
N LEU A 265 16.94 13.70 4.71
CA LEU A 265 16.09 13.37 5.85
C LEU A 265 15.59 14.62 6.59
N LYS A 266 16.42 15.68 6.64
CA LYS A 266 16.07 17.00 7.20
C LYS A 266 14.84 17.67 6.56
N LEU A 267 14.47 17.28 5.33
CA LEU A 267 13.30 17.78 4.60
C LEU A 267 12.07 16.87 4.76
N ALA A 268 12.22 15.69 5.36
CA ALA A 268 11.18 14.67 5.46
C ALA A 268 10.84 14.30 6.91
N LEU A 269 11.26 15.12 7.89
CA LEU A 269 11.12 14.83 9.32
C LEU A 269 9.67 14.67 9.78
N ASP A 270 8.73 15.37 9.14
CA ASP A 270 7.31 15.35 9.49
C ASP A 270 6.52 14.25 8.76
N TRP A 271 7.16 13.52 7.84
CA TRP A 271 6.51 12.41 7.14
C TRP A 271 6.43 11.18 8.05
N PRO A 272 5.38 10.34 7.94
CA PRO A 272 5.35 9.04 8.59
C PRO A 272 6.59 8.22 8.24
N VAL A 273 7.21 7.59 9.24
CA VAL A 273 8.31 6.66 9.00
C VAL A 273 7.78 5.36 8.41
N CYS A 274 8.50 4.79 7.44
CA CYS A 274 8.25 3.45 6.91
C CYS A 274 9.38 2.52 7.35
N ALA A 275 9.09 1.52 8.18
CA ALA A 275 10.06 0.57 8.71
C ALA A 275 9.40 -0.78 8.99
N SER A 276 10.18 -1.79 9.33
CA SER A 276 9.66 -3.11 9.71
C SER A 276 8.81 -3.05 10.98
N TYR A 277 8.01 -4.09 11.21
CA TYR A 277 7.20 -4.21 12.42
C TYR A 277 8.04 -4.06 13.69
N ASP A 278 9.18 -4.75 13.78
CA ASP A 278 10.03 -4.76 14.97
C ASP A 278 10.67 -3.39 15.25
N GLU A 279 11.06 -2.67 14.20
CA GLU A 279 11.59 -1.31 14.27
C GLU A 279 10.54 -0.33 14.83
N ILE A 280 9.33 -0.35 14.26
CA ILE A 280 8.23 0.51 14.71
C ILE A 280 7.77 0.12 16.11
N ALA A 281 7.73 -1.18 16.42
CA ALA A 281 7.37 -1.66 17.76
C ALA A 281 8.42 -1.24 18.81
N GLY A 282 9.71 -1.27 18.45
CA GLY A 282 10.80 -0.76 19.28
C GLY A 282 10.65 0.74 19.57
N CYS A 283 10.44 1.54 18.53
CA CYS A 283 10.23 2.98 18.67
C CYS A 283 8.96 3.29 19.49
N ALA A 284 7.85 2.60 19.23
CA ALA A 284 6.61 2.79 19.97
C ALA A 284 6.79 2.51 21.47
N ARG A 285 7.52 1.44 21.84
CA ARG A 285 7.85 1.14 23.25
C ARG A 285 8.71 2.23 23.89
N TRP A 286 9.72 2.71 23.17
CA TRP A 286 10.56 3.82 23.65
C TRP A 286 9.75 5.12 23.85
N MET A 287 8.75 5.38 22.99
CA MET A 287 7.79 6.49 23.14
C MET A 287 6.73 6.24 24.24
N GLY A 288 6.77 5.11 24.94
CA GLY A 288 5.84 4.75 26.02
C GLY A 288 4.51 4.14 25.55
N GLY A 289 4.44 3.63 24.31
CA GLY A 289 3.25 3.01 23.73
C GLY A 289 3.51 1.65 23.09
N ARG A 290 2.60 1.22 22.22
CA ARG A 290 2.71 0.01 21.39
C ARG A 290 1.92 0.17 20.09
N ILE A 291 2.13 -0.73 19.14
CA ILE A 291 1.30 -0.83 17.94
C ILE A 291 -0.11 -1.31 18.37
N PRO A 292 -1.19 -0.68 17.87
CA PRO A 292 -2.55 -1.15 18.14
C PRO A 292 -2.79 -2.51 17.48
N THR A 293 -3.64 -3.32 18.11
CA THR A 293 -4.20 -4.51 17.46
C THR A 293 -5.10 -4.11 16.30
N MET A 294 -5.45 -5.05 15.42
CA MET A 294 -6.39 -4.77 14.32
C MET A 294 -7.76 -4.33 14.85
N GLU A 295 -8.24 -4.97 15.91
CA GLU A 295 -9.48 -4.62 16.60
C GLU A 295 -9.44 -3.17 17.16
N GLU A 296 -8.33 -2.78 17.79
CA GLU A 296 -8.13 -1.40 18.29
C GLU A 296 -8.04 -0.39 17.15
N ALA A 297 -7.33 -0.71 16.06
CA ALA A 297 -7.28 0.14 14.87
C ALA A 297 -8.69 0.36 14.29
N ARG A 298 -9.49 -0.71 14.19
CA ARG A 298 -10.89 -0.62 13.76
C ARG A 298 -11.74 0.22 14.73
N SER A 299 -11.51 0.08 16.04
CA SER A 299 -12.16 0.90 17.08
C SER A 299 -11.82 2.39 16.95
N ILE A 300 -10.58 2.75 16.59
CA ILE A 300 -10.18 4.14 16.30
C ILE A 300 -10.97 4.68 15.11
N TYR A 301 -11.00 3.93 13.99
CA TYR A 301 -11.72 4.38 12.79
C TYR A 301 -13.21 4.58 13.06
N ARG A 302 -13.85 3.62 13.72
CA ARG A 302 -15.26 3.72 14.12
C ARG A 302 -15.51 4.97 14.97
N TYR A 303 -14.70 5.19 16.01
CA TYR A 303 -14.82 6.35 16.88
C TYR A 303 -14.72 7.67 16.10
N VAL A 304 -13.77 7.78 15.18
CA VAL A 304 -13.57 8.98 14.35
C VAL A 304 -14.75 9.19 13.38
N ASP A 305 -15.25 8.14 12.76
CA ASP A 305 -16.38 8.22 11.82
C ASP A 305 -17.66 8.65 12.54
N GLU A 306 -17.94 8.10 13.72
CA GLU A 306 -19.07 8.51 14.56
C GLU A 306 -18.93 9.97 15.03
N ALA A 307 -17.72 10.40 15.41
CA ALA A 307 -17.46 11.78 15.80
C ALA A 307 -17.67 12.76 14.65
N LYS A 308 -17.22 12.41 13.43
CA LYS A 308 -17.44 13.21 12.22
C LYS A 308 -18.93 13.30 11.87
N ALA A 309 -19.66 12.20 11.92
CA ALA A 309 -21.10 12.20 11.65
C ALA A 309 -21.85 13.16 12.59
N LYS A 310 -21.56 13.10 13.89
CA LYS A 310 -22.13 14.04 14.89
C LYS A 310 -21.72 15.49 14.64
N ALA A 311 -20.48 15.74 14.22
CA ALA A 311 -20.03 17.08 13.86
C ALA A 311 -20.77 17.61 12.62
N HIS A 312 -20.99 16.78 11.60
CA HIS A 312 -21.76 17.14 10.42
C HIS A 312 -23.24 17.40 10.74
N GLU A 313 -23.87 16.56 11.58
CA GLU A 313 -25.25 16.78 12.04
C GLU A 313 -25.38 18.09 12.83
N SER A 314 -24.43 18.38 13.73
CA SER A 314 -24.45 19.62 14.51
C SER A 314 -24.17 20.87 13.65
N LEU A 315 -23.29 20.77 12.63
CA LEU A 315 -23.11 21.83 11.64
C LEU A 315 -24.37 22.03 10.79
N GLY A 316 -25.04 20.96 10.35
CA GLY A 316 -26.29 21.04 9.60
C GLY A 316 -27.45 21.65 10.41
N ALA A 317 -27.51 21.38 11.72
CA ALA A 317 -28.44 22.02 12.64
C ALA A 317 -28.12 23.51 12.90
N ASN A 318 -26.85 23.89 12.75
CA ASN A 318 -26.34 25.26 12.94
C ASN A 318 -26.19 26.05 11.63
N ILE A 319 -26.65 25.53 10.47
CA ILE A 319 -26.95 26.36 9.30
C ILE A 319 -28.36 26.89 9.54
N PRO A 320 -28.53 28.15 10.00
CA PRO A 320 -29.86 28.68 10.15
C PRO A 320 -30.51 28.73 8.77
N ALA A 321 -31.75 28.26 8.69
CA ALA A 321 -32.63 28.47 7.55
C ALA A 321 -32.97 29.97 7.42
N VAL A 322 -31.98 30.80 7.12
CA VAL A 322 -32.16 32.21 6.71
C VAL A 322 -32.12 32.21 5.19
N ASN A 323 -33.27 31.89 4.61
CA ASN A 323 -33.83 32.49 3.39
C ASN A 323 -35.11 31.74 2.96
N ALA A 324 -36.01 31.47 3.91
CA ALA A 324 -37.41 31.21 3.60
C ALA A 324 -38.28 32.29 4.23
N SER A 325 -38.18 33.51 3.73
CA SER A 325 -39.24 34.51 3.88
C SER A 325 -40.18 34.39 2.68
N VAL A 326 -41.41 34.02 2.99
CA VAL A 326 -42.59 33.91 2.13
C VAL A 326 -43.17 35.31 1.86
N GLN A 327 -43.67 35.59 0.65
CA GLN A 327 -45.06 36.05 0.45
C GLN A 327 -45.52 36.21 -1.02
N LEU A 328 -46.77 35.74 -1.17
CA LEU A 328 -47.80 35.80 -2.23
C LEU A 328 -47.50 35.22 -3.61
#